data_AF-A0A948GHG5-F1
#
_entry.id   AF-A0A948GHG5-F1
#
_cell.length_a   1.000
_cell.length_b   1.000
_cell.length_c   1.000
_cell.angle_alpha   90.00
_cell.angle_beta   90.00
_cell.angle_gamma   90.00
#
_symmetry.space_group_name_H-M   'P 1'
#
loop_
_entity.id
_entity.type
_entity.pdbx_description
1 polymer ?
#
loop_
_entity_poly.entity_id
_entity_poly.type
_entity_poly.pdbx_seq_one_letter_code
_entity_poly.pdbx_strand_id
1 'polypeptide(L)' 'MSKENYLSLQASESVVANMASRIFSAYLQKGEVNDANADEYIRKSTQLAIRMANYADTVCKSDGEWMVEKTSGAAGLL' A
#
# COMPACT_ATOMS: atom_id res chain seq x y z
N MET A 1 0.25 -8.62 30.36
CA MET A 1 -0.80 -7.94 29.58
C MET A 1 -0.25 -7.70 28.19
N SER A 2 -0.79 -8.34 27.15
CA SER A 2 -0.44 -8.01 25.77
C SER A 2 -0.93 -6.59 25.50
N LYS A 3 -0.03 -5.68 25.11
CA LYS A 3 -0.45 -4.38 24.56
C LYS A 3 -1.20 -4.69 23.27
N GLU A 4 -2.50 -4.48 23.27
CA GLU A 4 -3.30 -4.56 22.05
C GLU A 4 -2.88 -3.40 21.14
N ASN A 5 -2.34 -3.74 19.97
CA ASN A 5 -1.94 -2.75 18.97
C ASN A 5 -3.10 -2.61 17.98
N TYR A 6 -3.90 -1.57 18.16
CA TYR A 6 -4.95 -1.19 17.22
C TYR A 6 -4.33 -0.40 16.06
N LEU A 7 -4.55 -0.87 14.83
CA LEU A 7 -4.11 -0.21 13.60
C LEU A 7 -5.35 0.15 12.77
N SER A 8 -5.37 1.37 12.23
CA SER A 8 -6.39 1.84 11.31
C SER A 8 -5.70 2.38 10.07
N LEU A 9 -5.34 1.49 9.15
CA LEU A 9 -4.70 1.85 7.88
C LEU A 9 -5.76 2.09 6.80
N GLN A 10 -5.56 3.12 5.99
CA GLN A 10 -6.30 3.30 4.75
C GLN A 10 -5.95 2.19 3.74
N ALA A 11 -6.80 2.00 2.73
CA ALA A 11 -6.57 0.97 1.71
C ALA A 11 -5.24 1.16 0.96
N SER A 12 -4.90 2.40 0.61
CA SER A 12 -3.61 2.76 -0.01
C SER A 12 -2.42 2.46 0.90
N GLU A 13 -2.53 2.75 2.19
CA GLU A 13 -1.50 2.45 3.19
C GLU A 13 -1.28 0.94 3.34
N SER A 14 -2.35 0.15 3.25
CA SER A 14 -2.29 -1.32 3.28
C SER A 14 -1.58 -1.90 2.06
N VAL A 15 -1.79 -1.32 0.87
CA VAL A 15 -1.07 -1.69 -0.36
C VAL A 15 0.42 -1.40 -0.20
N VAL A 16 0.78 -0.20 0.26
CA VAL A 16 2.19 0.18 0.48
C VAL A 16 2.84 -0.72 1.53
N ALA A 17 2.16 -1.02 2.64
CA ALA A 17 2.65 -1.93 3.67
C ALA A 17 2.91 -3.35 3.13
N ASN A 18 2.01 -3.86 2.26
CA ASN A 18 2.18 -5.16 1.62
C ASN A 18 3.37 -5.18 0.63
N MET A 19 3.55 -4.12 -0.16
CA MET A 19 4.69 -3.99 -1.05
C MET A 19 6.01 -3.90 -0.26
N ALA A 20 6.03 -3.10 0.80
CA ALA A 20 7.19 -2.91 1.67
C ALA A 20 7.60 -4.22 2.36
N SER A 21 6.63 -5.03 2.82
CA SER A 21 6.93 -6.31 3.46
C SER A 21 7.64 -7.30 2.52
N ARG A 22 7.27 -7.31 1.23
CA ARG A 22 7.90 -8.14 0.21
C ARG A 22 9.33 -7.70 -0.09
N ILE A 23 9.55 -6.38 -0.20
CA ILE A 23 10.89 -5.80 -0.38
C ILE A 23 11.77 -6.10 0.84
N PHE A 24 11.25 -5.89 2.05
CA PHE A 24 11.96 -6.19 3.30
C PHE A 24 12.32 -7.66 3.41
N SER A 25 11.39 -8.56 3.06
CA SER A 25 11.64 -10.01 3.04
C SER A 25 12.77 -10.40 2.10
N ALA A 26 12.92 -9.70 0.96
CA ALA A 26 14.03 -9.94 0.05
C ALA A 26 15.38 -9.55 0.67
N TYR A 27 15.46 -8.43 1.40
CA TYR A 27 16.67 -8.05 2.14
C TYR A 27 16.98 -9.04 3.28
N LEU A 28 15.95 -9.50 3.99
CA LEU A 28 16.09 -10.48 5.05
C LEU A 28 16.63 -11.81 4.52
N GLN A 29 16.10 -12.32 3.40
CA GLN A 29 16.56 -13.56 2.75
C GLN A 29 18.02 -13.48 2.27
N LYS A 30 18.50 -12.27 1.93
CA LYS A 30 19.91 -12.03 1.57
C LYS A 30 20.85 -11.95 2.76
N GLY A 31 20.34 -11.98 3.99
CA GLY A 31 21.14 -11.79 5.20
C GLY A 31 21.58 -10.34 5.43
N GLU A 32 20.94 -9.37 4.77
CA GLU A 32 21.27 -7.95 4.91
C GLU A 32 20.63 -7.32 6.16
N VAL A 33 19.63 -8.00 6.74
CA VAL A 33 18.85 -7.53 7.90
C VAL A 33 19.24 -8.29 9.16
N ASN A 34 19.49 -7.55 10.23
CA ASN A 34 19.67 -8.03 11.59
C ASN A 34 19.02 -7.06 12.59
N ASP A 35 19.00 -7.41 13.88
CA ASP A 35 18.31 -6.61 14.90
C ASP A 35 18.86 -5.18 15.04
N ALA A 36 20.14 -4.96 14.74
CA ALA A 36 20.76 -3.64 14.83
C ALA A 36 20.39 -2.72 13.66
N ASN A 37 19.94 -3.26 12.53
CA ASN A 37 19.63 -2.49 11.32
C ASN A 37 18.21 -2.67 10.78
N ALA A 38 17.36 -3.46 11.45
CA ALA A 38 16.00 -3.76 11.01
C ALA A 38 15.19 -2.48 10.70
N ASP A 39 15.24 -1.49 11.57
CA ASP A 39 14.53 -0.22 11.40
C ASP A 39 14.97 0.56 10.14
N GLU A 40 16.25 0.46 9.77
CA GLU A 40 16.78 1.07 8.55
C GLU A 40 16.19 0.41 7.31
N TYR A 41 16.15 -0.93 7.29
CA TYR A 41 15.60 -1.69 6.18
C TYR A 41 14.08 -1.57 6.09
N ILE A 42 13.38 -1.43 7.21
CA ILE A 42 11.95 -1.09 7.23
C ILE A 42 11.74 0.24 6.50
N ARG A 43 12.47 1.30 6.87
CA ARG A 43 12.37 2.61 6.22
C ARG A 43 12.71 2.53 4.73
N LYS A 44 13.82 1.87 4.36
CA LYS A 44 14.24 1.69 2.96
C LYS A 44 13.17 0.99 2.13
N SER A 45 12.60 -0.10 2.66
CA SER A 45 11.59 -0.90 1.97
C SER A 45 10.29 -0.13 1.76
N THR A 46 9.84 0.62 2.78
CA THR A 46 8.65 1.48 2.69
C THR A 46 8.85 2.61 1.68
N GLN A 47 10.01 3.28 1.69
CA GLN A 47 10.30 4.32 0.70
C GLN A 47 10.32 3.79 -0.74
N LEU A 48 10.88 2.60 -0.96
CA LEU A 48 10.87 1.97 -2.27
C LEU A 48 9.45 1.59 -2.71
N ALA A 49 8.64 1.03 -1.81
CA ALA A 49 7.25 0.73 -2.06
C ALA A 49 6.44 1.97 -2.49
N ILE A 50 6.61 3.10 -1.78
CA ILE A 50 5.96 4.37 -2.14
C ILE A 50 6.39 4.83 -3.53
N ARG A 51 7.70 4.78 -3.84
CA ARG A 51 8.20 5.16 -5.18
C ARG A 51 7.59 4.30 -6.28
N MET A 52 7.47 2.99 -6.06
CA MET A 52 6.85 2.08 -7.00
C MET A 52 5.35 2.36 -7.18
N ALA A 53 4.63 2.60 -6.08
CA ALA A 53 3.20 2.94 -6.12
C ALA A 53 2.96 4.25 -6.88
N ASN A 54 3.72 5.30 -6.59
CA ASN A 54 3.65 6.57 -7.31
C ASN A 54 3.99 6.41 -8.79
N TYR A 55 5.02 5.63 -9.11
CA TYR A 55 5.36 5.37 -10.51
C TYR A 55 4.21 4.66 -11.23
N ALA A 56 3.64 3.62 -10.64
CA ALA A 56 2.48 2.92 -11.19
C ALA A 56 1.31 3.88 -11.43
N ASP A 57 0.98 4.74 -10.47
CA ASP A 57 -0.06 5.76 -10.62
C ASP A 57 0.22 6.73 -11.78
N THR A 58 1.49 7.11 -12.00
CA THR A 58 1.86 8.02 -13.09
C THR A 58 1.79 7.40 -14.48
N VAL A 59 2.06 6.08 -14.61
CA VAL A 59 2.17 5.42 -15.92
C VAL A 59 0.96 4.56 -16.27
N CYS A 60 0.21 4.09 -15.28
CA CYS A 60 -1.00 3.32 -15.48
C CYS A 60 -2.21 4.27 -15.51
N LYS A 61 -2.92 4.29 -16.63
CA LYS A 61 -4.25 4.91 -16.67
C LYS A 61 -5.27 3.85 -16.28
N SER A 62 -6.11 4.18 -15.30
CA SER A 62 -7.33 3.41 -15.07
C SER A 62 -8.22 3.53 -16.31
N ASP A 63 -8.72 2.41 -16.80
CA ASP A 63 -9.76 2.36 -17.83
C ASP A 63 -11.14 2.76 -17.30
N GLY A 64 -11.22 3.09 -16.00
CA GLY A 64 -12.43 3.60 -15.38
C GLY A 64 -13.51 2.53 -15.19
N GLU A 65 -13.23 1.25 -15.39
CA GLU A 65 -14.21 0.16 -15.25
C GLU A 65 -14.85 0.10 -13.85
N TRP A 66 -14.19 0.70 -12.85
CA TRP A 66 -14.67 0.80 -11.46
C TRP A 66 -15.26 2.16 -11.08
N MET A 67 -15.39 3.11 -12.02
CA MET A 67 -16.20 4.30 -11.78
C MET A 67 -17.67 3.93 -11.99
N VAL A 68 -18.33 3.47 -10.93
CA VAL A 68 -19.80 3.46 -10.91
C VAL A 68 -20.24 4.92 -11.04
N GLU A 69 -20.64 5.33 -12.24
CA GLU A 69 -21.33 6.61 -12.43
C GLU A 69 -22.55 6.61 -11.52
N LYS A 70 -22.52 7.42 -10.46
CA LYS A 70 -23.73 7.80 -9.74
C LYS A 70 -24.47 8.87 -10.54
N THR A 71 -25.05 8.44 -11.66
CA THR A 71 -26.05 9.17 -12.44
C THR A 71 -26.84 8.08 -13.16
N SER A 72 -28.16 7.94 -13.08
CA SER A 72 -29.21 8.85 -12.64
C SER A 72 -30.51 8.02 -12.69
N GLY A 73 -31.08 7.68 -11.54
CA GLY A 73 -32.43 7.13 -11.46
C GLY A 73 -33.41 8.26 -11.21
N ALA A 74 -34.12 8.69 -12.25
CA ALA A 74 -35.08 9.78 -12.23
C ALA A 74 -36.15 9.59 -11.14
N ALA A 75 -36.15 10.46 -10.13
CA ALA A 75 -37.31 10.74 -9.28
C ALA A 75 -38.26 11.67 -10.05
N GLY A 76 -38.84 11.15 -11.12
CA GLY A 76 -39.73 11.89 -12.00
C GLY A 76 -40.30 10.98 -13.06
N LEU A 77 -41.30 10.17 -12.68
CA LEU A 77 -42.48 9.77 -13.46
C LEU A 77 -43.17 8.61 -12.73
N LEU A 78 -44.14 8.97 -11.89
CA LEU A 78 -45.48 8.38 -11.67
C LEU A 78 -45.98 8.82 -10.30
#